data_AF-A0A6J7DZ56-F1
#
_entry.id   AF-A0A6J7DZ56-F1
#
_cell.length_a   1.000
_cell.length_b   1.000
_cell.length_c   1.000
_cell.angle_alpha   90.00
_cell.angle_beta   90.00
_cell.angle_gamma   90.00
#
_symmetry.space_group_name_H-M   'P 1'
#
loop_
_entity.id
_entity.type
_entity.pdbx_description
1 polymer ?
#
loop_
_entity_poly.entity_id
_entity_poly.type
_entity_poly.pdbx_seq_one_letter_code
_entity_poly.pdbx_strand_id
1 'polypeptide(L)'
;MPVQQGATIAHGDYRFGNCLTDTTAGKIVGVLDWELCTLGDPLADLGYIGIYWRDPGDTIVGGNDPTGIEGFPYYSELVERYALRTGRDVSQIAYYRAFSAYRLAVIGEGVYSRYLNGAMADELPDMESMKNSVDTRVIWALELLQNLK
;
A
#
# COMPACT_ATOMS: atom_id res chain seq x y z
N MET A 1 -12.89 13.95 2.37
CA MET A 1 -12.72 12.66 3.07
C MET A 1 -14.02 11.87 2.91
N PRO A 2 -13.97 10.59 2.50
CA PRO A 2 -15.14 9.72 2.38
C PRO A 2 -15.85 9.51 3.72
N VAL A 3 -17.14 9.18 3.65
CA VAL A 3 -17.88 8.66 4.81
C VAL A 3 -17.39 7.24 5.08
N GLN A 4 -17.06 6.95 6.34
CA GLN A 4 -16.59 5.61 6.71
C GLN A 4 -17.71 4.58 6.61
N GLN A 5 -17.41 3.38 6.11
CA GLN A 5 -18.38 2.30 5.91
C GLN A 5 -18.39 1.27 7.05
N GLY A 6 -17.84 1.64 8.19
CA GLY A 6 -17.77 0.82 9.40
C GLY A 6 -16.34 0.66 9.90
N ALA A 7 -16.20 -0.13 10.97
CA ALA A 7 -14.91 -0.46 11.56
C ALA A 7 -14.68 -1.98 11.49
N THR A 8 -13.54 -2.38 10.93
CA THR A 8 -13.04 -3.76 10.96
C THR A 8 -11.61 -3.75 11.49
N ILE A 9 -11.06 -4.94 11.73
CA ILE A 9 -9.61 -5.07 11.88
C ILE A 9 -9.00 -4.62 10.54
N ALA A 10 -8.16 -3.59 10.60
CA ALA A 10 -7.26 -3.17 9.55
C ALA A 10 -5.85 -3.60 9.96
N HIS A 11 -5.16 -4.32 9.08
CA HIS A 11 -3.80 -4.79 9.29
C HIS A 11 -2.79 -3.64 9.35
N GLY A 12 -2.98 -2.61 8.51
CA GLY A 12 -2.12 -1.43 8.49
C GLY A 12 -0.87 -1.56 7.62
N ASP A 13 -0.35 -2.77 7.39
CA ASP A 13 0.69 -3.07 6.37
C ASP A 13 0.32 -4.32 5.52
N TYR A 14 -0.92 -4.41 5.04
CA TYR A 14 -1.35 -5.59 4.26
C TYR A 14 -0.79 -5.54 2.83
N ARG A 15 0.21 -6.37 2.54
CA ARG A 15 0.87 -6.51 1.23
C ARG A 15 1.47 -7.90 1.06
N PHE A 16 1.78 -8.30 -0.17
CA PHE A 16 2.33 -9.64 -0.46
C PHE A 16 3.58 -9.97 0.37
N GLY A 17 4.45 -9.00 0.61
CA GLY A 17 5.65 -9.21 1.44
C GLY A 17 5.38 -9.59 2.91
N ASN A 18 4.14 -9.47 3.39
CA ASN A 18 3.71 -9.89 4.73
C ASN A 18 2.78 -11.13 4.70
N CYS A 19 2.67 -11.78 3.54
CA CYS A 19 1.85 -12.98 3.36
C CYS A 19 2.75 -14.21 3.12
N LEU A 20 2.59 -15.26 3.92
CA LEU A 20 3.15 -16.57 3.64
C LEU A 20 2.25 -17.30 2.64
N THR A 21 2.83 -17.81 1.55
CA THR A 21 2.10 -18.52 0.50
C THR A 21 2.54 -19.96 0.36
N ASP A 22 1.58 -20.88 0.32
CA ASP A 22 1.81 -22.24 -0.18
C ASP A 22 1.90 -22.18 -1.71
N THR A 23 3.09 -22.41 -2.25
CA THR A 23 3.38 -22.34 -3.69
C THR A 23 2.83 -23.53 -4.48
N THR A 24 2.49 -24.63 -3.81
CA THR A 24 1.85 -25.79 -4.45
C THR A 24 0.33 -25.59 -4.52
N ALA A 25 -0.28 -25.09 -3.45
CA ALA A 25 -1.74 -24.89 -3.39
C ALA A 25 -2.21 -23.51 -3.91
N GLY A 26 -1.30 -22.54 -4.06
CA GLY A 26 -1.62 -21.17 -4.46
C GLY A 26 -2.46 -20.43 -3.42
N LYS A 27 -2.17 -20.63 -2.12
CA LYS A 27 -2.97 -20.07 -1.01
C LYS A 27 -2.10 -19.30 -0.02
N ILE A 28 -2.66 -18.22 0.52
CA ILE A 28 -2.11 -17.56 1.71
C ILE A 28 -2.34 -18.48 2.90
N VAL A 29 -1.26 -18.86 3.59
CA VAL A 29 -1.27 -19.72 4.79
C VAL A 29 -0.96 -18.95 6.07
N GLY A 30 -0.51 -17.71 5.96
CA GLY A 30 -0.28 -16.83 7.10
C GLY A 30 -0.19 -15.36 6.69
N VAL A 31 -0.66 -14.49 7.58
CA VAL A 31 -0.51 -13.03 7.48
C VAL A 31 0.32 -12.59 8.69
N LEU A 32 1.45 -11.93 8.42
CA LEU A 32 2.48 -11.56 9.40
C LEU A 32 2.45 -10.05 9.64
N ASP A 33 3.19 -9.62 10.67
CA ASP A 33 3.49 -8.21 10.94
C ASP A 33 2.26 -7.33 11.28
N TRP A 34 1.58 -7.71 12.36
CA TRP A 34 0.38 -7.05 12.87
C TRP A 34 0.66 -5.83 13.74
N GLU A 35 1.89 -5.30 13.80
CA GLU A 35 2.25 -4.24 14.75
C GLU A 35 1.53 -2.90 14.47
N LEU A 36 1.05 -2.70 13.23
CA LEU A 36 0.29 -1.51 12.81
C LEU A 36 -1.22 -1.72 12.81
N CYS A 37 -1.71 -2.85 13.31
CA CYS A 37 -3.13 -3.16 13.23
C CYS A 37 -3.99 -2.29 14.15
N THR A 38 -5.21 -2.00 13.70
CA THR A 38 -6.16 -1.17 14.43
C THR A 38 -7.60 -1.48 14.00
N LEU A 39 -8.58 -0.85 14.65
CA LEU A 39 -9.95 -0.79 14.14
C LEU A 39 -10.09 0.43 13.23
N GLY A 40 -10.56 0.23 12.00
CA GLY A 40 -10.71 1.31 11.03
C GLY A 40 -11.55 0.94 9.82
N ASP A 41 -11.68 1.86 8.88
CA ASP A 41 -12.37 1.60 7.62
C ASP A 41 -11.59 0.54 6.82
N PRO A 42 -12.21 -0.58 6.43
CA PRO A 42 -11.53 -1.65 5.70
C PRO A 42 -10.94 -1.22 4.34
N LEU A 43 -11.45 -0.14 3.74
CA LEU A 43 -10.92 0.38 2.50
C LEU A 43 -9.52 0.99 2.67
N ALA A 44 -9.09 1.28 3.91
CA ALA A 44 -7.72 1.71 4.19
C ALA A 44 -6.71 0.65 3.75
N ASP A 45 -6.91 -0.63 4.10
CA ASP A 45 -6.03 -1.71 3.66
C ASP A 45 -6.16 -1.97 2.15
N LEU A 46 -7.37 -1.93 1.59
CA LEU A 46 -7.57 -2.11 0.14
C LEU A 46 -6.87 -1.01 -0.68
N GLY A 47 -6.91 0.22 -0.20
CA GLY A 47 -6.17 1.34 -0.78
C GLY A 47 -4.67 1.22 -0.60
N TYR A 48 -4.21 0.69 0.55
CA TYR A 48 -2.80 0.42 0.83
C TYR A 48 -2.20 -0.64 -0.09
N ILE A 49 -2.91 -1.76 -0.33
CA ILE A 49 -2.51 -2.76 -1.33
C ILE A 49 -2.28 -2.10 -2.70
N GLY A 50 -3.12 -1.16 -3.09
CA GLY A 50 -3.04 -0.44 -4.37
C GLY A 50 -1.82 0.47 -4.53
N ILE A 51 -0.99 0.64 -3.49
CA ILE A 51 0.33 1.28 -3.61
C ILE A 51 1.37 0.30 -4.16
N TYR A 52 1.29 -0.96 -3.77
CA TYR A 52 2.24 -2.00 -4.14
C TYR A 52 1.80 -2.78 -5.38
N TRP A 53 0.50 -2.78 -5.68
CA TRP A 53 -0.07 -3.46 -6.84
C TRP A 53 0.38 -2.82 -8.15
N ARG A 54 0.79 -3.68 -9.09
CA ARG A 54 1.18 -3.32 -10.45
C ARG A 54 0.26 -3.98 -11.45
N ASP A 55 -0.17 -3.20 -12.43
CA ASP A 55 -0.88 -3.73 -13.59
C ASP A 55 0.14 -4.10 -14.68
N PRO A 56 -0.17 -5.07 -15.56
CA PRO A 56 0.73 -5.45 -16.64
C PRO A 56 1.14 -4.24 -17.51
N GLY A 57 2.45 -4.03 -17.65
CA GLY A 57 3.02 -2.91 -18.43
C GLY A 57 3.47 -1.71 -17.61
N ASP A 58 3.22 -1.68 -16.30
CA ASP A 58 3.77 -0.65 -15.41
C ASP A 58 5.31 -0.70 -15.35
N THR A 59 5.96 0.45 -15.52
CA THR A 59 7.44 0.56 -15.62
C THR A 59 8.15 0.71 -14.27
N ILE A 60 7.41 0.89 -13.18
CA ILE A 60 7.96 1.13 -11.84
C ILE A 60 8.11 -0.21 -11.10
N VAL A 61 9.32 -0.78 -11.17
CA VAL A 61 9.67 -2.00 -10.43
C VAL A 61 9.85 -1.66 -8.95
N GLY A 62 8.86 -1.97 -8.12
CA GLY A 62 9.00 -2.05 -6.67
C GLY A 62 9.37 -3.48 -6.30
N GLY A 63 10.52 -3.71 -5.66
CA GLY A 63 11.17 -5.03 -5.62
C GLY A 63 10.50 -6.18 -4.85
N ASN A 64 9.31 -6.01 -4.26
CA ASN A 64 8.79 -6.95 -3.27
C ASN A 64 7.37 -7.48 -3.53
N ASP A 65 6.74 -7.19 -4.67
CA ASP A 65 5.39 -7.69 -5.00
C ASP A 65 5.36 -8.37 -6.38
N PRO A 66 4.87 -9.63 -6.50
CA PRO A 66 4.82 -10.35 -7.79
C PRO A 66 3.76 -9.84 -8.77
N THR A 67 2.92 -8.87 -8.39
CA THR A 67 1.88 -8.31 -9.28
C THR A 67 2.45 -7.73 -10.59
N GLY A 68 1.62 -7.70 -11.65
CA GLY A 68 1.99 -7.20 -12.97
C GLY A 68 2.60 -8.26 -13.92
N ILE A 69 2.91 -9.45 -13.42
CA ILE A 69 3.24 -10.61 -14.29
C ILE A 69 1.97 -11.26 -14.86
N GLU A 70 2.12 -11.98 -15.97
CA GLU A 70 1.02 -12.72 -16.59
C GLU A 70 0.32 -13.64 -15.58
N GLY A 71 -1.01 -13.58 -15.53
CA GLY A 71 -1.85 -14.36 -14.61
C GLY A 71 -2.28 -13.63 -13.33
N PHE A 72 -1.67 -12.48 -13.00
CA PHE A 72 -2.19 -11.61 -11.94
C PHE A 72 -3.33 -10.72 -12.46
N PRO A 73 -4.37 -10.47 -11.64
CA PRO A 73 -5.44 -9.56 -12.03
C PRO A 73 -4.96 -8.11 -11.95
N TYR A 74 -5.65 -7.24 -12.69
CA TYR A 74 -5.53 -5.79 -12.54
C TYR A 74 -5.99 -5.37 -11.14
N TYR A 75 -5.48 -4.25 -10.65
CA TYR A 75 -5.91 -3.69 -9.36
C TYR A 75 -7.42 -3.41 -9.35
N SER A 76 -7.99 -2.95 -10.47
CA SER A 76 -9.43 -2.73 -10.62
C SER A 76 -10.24 -4.02 -10.41
N GLU A 77 -9.77 -5.15 -10.94
CA GLU A 77 -10.40 -6.46 -10.78
C GLU A 77 -10.31 -6.97 -9.34
N LEU A 78 -9.20 -6.70 -8.63
CA LEU A 78 -9.07 -6.96 -7.20
C LEU A 78 -10.12 -6.17 -6.40
N VAL A 79 -10.26 -4.88 -6.70
CA VAL A 79 -11.22 -3.98 -6.04
C VAL A 79 -12.66 -4.43 -6.30
N GLU A 80 -12.98 -4.80 -7.54
CA GLU A 80 -14.30 -5.35 -7.90
C GLU A 80 -14.58 -6.65 -7.14
N ARG A 81 -13.62 -7.57 -7.10
CA ARG A 81 -13.74 -8.82 -6.34
C ARG A 81 -13.97 -8.57 -4.85
N TYR A 82 -13.31 -7.57 -4.29
CA TYR A 82 -13.52 -7.15 -2.91
C TYR A 82 -14.94 -6.63 -2.67
N ALA A 83 -15.43 -5.75 -3.55
CA ALA A 83 -16.78 -5.22 -3.50
C ALA A 83 -17.84 -6.33 -3.58
N LEU A 84 -17.70 -7.24 -4.56
CA LEU A 84 -18.62 -8.37 -4.74
C LEU A 84 -18.68 -9.31 -3.52
N ARG A 85 -17.55 -9.53 -2.84
CA ARG A 85 -17.49 -10.42 -1.67
C ARG A 85 -17.99 -9.78 -0.39
N THR A 86 -17.87 -8.47 -0.27
CA THR A 86 -18.13 -7.76 0.99
C THR A 86 -19.39 -6.90 0.97
N GLY A 87 -19.94 -6.61 -0.21
CA GLY A 87 -21.05 -5.68 -0.40
C GLY A 87 -20.69 -4.21 -0.15
N ARG A 88 -19.40 -3.89 0.00
CA ARG A 88 -18.93 -2.52 0.30
C ARG A 88 -18.89 -1.67 -0.96
N ASP A 89 -19.19 -0.39 -0.80
CA ASP A 89 -19.03 0.61 -1.85
C ASP A 89 -17.54 0.96 -2.00
N VAL A 90 -16.97 0.71 -3.17
CA VAL A 90 -15.56 0.99 -3.47
C VAL A 90 -15.39 2.20 -4.38
N SER A 91 -16.44 2.97 -4.64
CA SER A 91 -16.43 4.15 -5.51
C SER A 91 -15.35 5.17 -5.14
N GLN A 92 -15.05 5.29 -3.84
CA GLN A 92 -14.06 6.23 -3.30
C GLN A 92 -12.67 5.60 -3.08
N ILE A 93 -12.37 4.43 -3.67
CA ILE A 93 -11.09 3.72 -3.43
C ILE A 93 -9.85 4.56 -3.76
N ALA A 94 -9.94 5.44 -4.77
CA ALA A 94 -8.83 6.31 -5.14
C ALA A 94 -8.45 7.32 -4.03
N TYR A 95 -9.40 7.74 -3.18
CA TYR A 95 -9.07 8.50 -1.98
C TYR A 95 -8.21 7.69 -1.01
N TYR A 96 -8.56 6.43 -0.78
CA TYR A 96 -7.80 5.55 0.12
C TYR A 96 -6.41 5.23 -0.42
N ARG A 97 -6.25 5.09 -1.75
CA ARG A 97 -4.92 5.01 -2.37
C ARG A 97 -4.12 6.29 -2.14
N ALA A 98 -4.70 7.45 -2.40
CA ALA A 98 -4.01 8.72 -2.17
C ALA A 98 -3.60 8.90 -0.69
N PHE A 99 -4.49 8.57 0.23
CA PHE A 99 -4.20 8.57 1.66
C PHE A 99 -3.05 7.63 2.01
N SER A 100 -3.00 6.42 1.44
CA SER A 100 -1.91 5.47 1.64
C SER A 100 -0.57 5.97 1.09
N ALA A 101 -0.56 6.60 -0.09
CA ALA A 101 0.63 7.22 -0.66
C ALA A 101 1.16 8.34 0.26
N TYR A 102 0.27 9.22 0.74
CA TYR A 102 0.61 10.26 1.71
C TYR A 102 1.13 9.68 3.02
N ARG A 103 0.48 8.65 3.57
CA ARG A 103 0.92 7.96 4.79
C ARG A 103 2.32 7.39 4.63
N LEU A 104 2.64 6.75 3.50
CA LEU A 104 3.97 6.22 3.23
C LEU A 104 5.01 7.32 3.07
N ALA A 105 4.66 8.48 2.52
CA ALA A 105 5.54 9.64 2.49
C ALA A 105 5.88 10.11 3.92
N VAL A 106 4.89 10.23 4.79
CA VAL A 106 5.09 10.62 6.21
C VAL A 106 5.95 9.59 6.96
N ILE A 107 5.72 8.29 6.74
CA ILE A 107 6.55 7.24 7.33
C ILE A 107 8.00 7.36 6.82
N GLY A 108 8.18 7.53 5.51
CA GLY A 108 9.48 7.72 4.89
C GLY A 108 10.23 8.93 5.45
N GLU A 109 9.55 10.06 5.61
CA GLU A 109 10.10 11.27 6.22
C GLU A 109 10.51 11.03 7.68
N GLY A 110 9.68 10.31 8.46
CA GLY A 110 10.01 9.93 9.82
C GLY A 110 11.23 8.99 9.92
N VAL A 111 11.43 8.09 8.95
CA VAL A 111 12.65 7.26 8.86
C VAL A 111 13.85 8.13 8.50
N TYR A 112 13.72 8.96 7.47
CA TYR A 112 14.77 9.87 7.02
C TYR A 112 15.25 10.81 8.14
N SER A 113 14.31 11.43 8.86
CA SER A 113 14.58 12.29 10.01
C SER A 113 15.35 11.56 11.13
N ARG A 114 15.02 10.30 11.42
CA ARG A 114 15.75 9.50 12.43
C ARG A 114 17.21 9.29 12.04
N TYR A 115 17.49 9.01 10.76
CA TYR A 115 18.85 8.89 10.27
C TYR A 115 19.62 10.21 10.33
N LEU A 116 18.99 11.33 9.98
CA LEU A 116 19.61 12.66 10.13
C LEU A 116 19.95 13.00 11.59
N ASN A 117 19.16 12.51 12.54
CA ASN A 117 19.37 12.72 13.98
C ASN A 117 20.26 11.65 14.64
N GLY A 118 20.97 10.83 13.85
CA GLY A 118 21.99 9.92 14.36
C GLY A 118 21.48 8.58 14.90
N ALA A 119 20.28 8.13 14.49
CA ALA A 119 19.89 6.73 14.68
C ALA A 119 20.84 5.84 13.85
N MET A 120 21.89 5.33 14.50
CA MET A 120 22.99 4.63 13.82
C MET A 120 22.55 3.22 13.39
N ALA A 121 22.58 2.98 12.09
CA ALA A 121 22.88 1.66 11.53
C ALA A 121 24.38 1.62 11.22
N ASP A 122 24.99 0.42 11.22
CA ASP A 122 26.42 0.24 10.92
C ASP A 122 26.81 0.79 9.53
N GLU A 123 25.84 0.85 8.61
CA GLU A 123 25.91 1.57 7.34
C GLU A 123 24.72 2.54 7.21
N LEU A 124 25.01 3.77 6.79
CA LEU A 124 23.96 4.71 6.41
C LEU A 124 23.36 4.30 5.06
N PRO A 125 22.02 4.26 4.94
CA PRO A 125 21.38 4.05 3.64
C PRO A 125 21.62 5.25 2.71
N ASP A 126 21.34 5.07 1.42
CA ASP A 126 21.36 6.17 0.45
C ASP A 126 20.31 7.23 0.81
N MET A 127 20.79 8.28 1.47
CA MET A 127 19.97 9.38 1.99
C MET A 127 19.32 10.21 0.89
N GLU A 128 19.90 10.27 -0.31
CA GLU A 128 19.34 10.99 -1.45
C GLU A 128 18.17 10.20 -2.06
N SER A 129 18.34 8.89 -2.23
CA SER A 129 17.26 7.98 -2.64
C SER A 129 16.10 8.00 -1.65
N MET A 130 16.37 8.00 -0.35
CA MET A 130 15.33 8.10 0.69
C MET A 130 14.51 9.39 0.54
N LYS A 131 15.17 10.55 0.41
CA LYS A 131 14.51 11.84 0.22
C LYS A 131 13.66 11.84 -1.06
N ASN A 132 14.24 11.41 -2.19
CA ASN A 132 13.52 11.34 -3.47
C ASN A 132 12.29 10.42 -3.39
N SER A 133 12.36 9.35 -2.59
CA SER A 133 11.22 8.45 -2.37
C SER A 133 10.08 9.10 -1.57
N VAL A 134 10.37 10.05 -0.68
CA VAL A 134 9.36 10.85 0.04
C VAL A 134 8.66 11.76 -0.96
N ASP A 135 9.44 12.55 -1.72
CA ASP A 135 8.91 13.50 -2.71
C ASP A 135 8.03 12.80 -3.76
N THR A 136 8.49 11.67 -4.30
CA THR A 136 7.74 10.87 -5.28
C THR A 136 6.38 10.42 -4.74
N ARG A 137 6.31 9.97 -3.48
CA ARG A 137 5.07 9.50 -2.87
C ARG A 137 4.09 10.64 -2.61
N VAL A 138 4.58 11.83 -2.24
CA VAL A 138 3.73 13.03 -2.07
C VAL A 138 3.14 13.45 -3.41
N ILE A 139 3.94 13.51 -4.47
CA ILE A 139 3.48 13.86 -5.82
C ILE A 139 2.41 12.87 -6.29
N TRP A 140 2.67 11.57 -6.13
CA TRP A 140 1.72 10.54 -6.52
C TRP A 140 0.40 10.62 -5.73
N ALA A 141 0.47 10.92 -4.43
CA ALA A 141 -0.73 11.16 -3.63
C ALA A 141 -1.57 12.33 -4.17
N LEU A 142 -0.91 13.42 -4.60
CA LEU A 142 -1.59 14.58 -5.18
C LEU A 142 -2.22 14.26 -6.54
N GLU A 143 -1.52 13.54 -7.40
CA GLU A 143 -2.04 13.11 -8.72
C GLU A 143 -3.28 12.22 -8.55
N LEU A 144 -3.23 11.25 -7.63
CA LEU A 144 -4.37 10.40 -7.31
C LEU A 144 -5.56 11.21 -6.80
N LEU A 145 -5.35 12.26 -5.99
CA LEU A 145 -6.42 13.15 -5.53
C LEU A 145 -6.98 14.03 -6.65
N GLN A 146 -6.13 14.52 -7.56
CA GLN A 146 -6.56 15.40 -8.65
C GLN A 146 -7.38 14.65 -9.70
N ASN A 147 -7.09 13.36 -9.90
CA ASN A 147 -7.82 12.47 -10.79
C ASN A 147 -9.15 11.93 -10.18
N LEU A 148 -9.55 12.39 -8.99
CA LEU A 148 -10.85 12.07 -8.37
C LEU A 148 -12.03 12.90 -8.94
N LYS A 149 -11.80 13.75 -9.96
CA LYS A 149 -12.83 14.61 -10.56
C LYS A 149 -13.57 13.93 -11.70
#